data_AF-A0A2V5LXH5-F1
#
_entry.id   AF-A0A2V5LXH5-F1
#
_cell.length_a   1.000
_cell.length_b   1.000
_cell.length_c   1.000
_cell.angle_alpha   90.00
_cell.angle_beta   90.00
_cell.angle_gamma   90.00
#
_symmetry.space_group_name_H-M   'P 1'
#
loop_
_entity.id
_entity.type
_entity.pdbx_description
1 polymer ?
#
loop_
_entity_poly.entity_id
_entity_poly.type
_entity_poly.pdbx_seq_one_letter_code
_entity_poly.pdbx_strand_id
1 'polypeptide(L)'
;MVKTKSGITKVYFAELPKEIQERFHYDQQKAGAYSAEQAANYTAYQKQQQDAQRERDDAAAKNNAILAEQEAAKNRTQALQARYDELQKQEDDLLRQIGEAKQPGPAYYGGKNNRTLLHHPNPQKSQLPLLQSHLSDVRRERTEVRKQLEKAQR
;
A
#
# COMPACT_ATOMS: atom_id res chain seq x y z
N MET A 1 -21.58 41.68 -38.90
CA MET A 1 -22.01 42.10 -37.54
C MET A 1 -23.02 43.22 -37.73
N VAL A 2 -24.30 42.97 -37.46
CA VAL A 2 -25.36 43.97 -37.63
C VAL A 2 -25.65 44.60 -36.27
N LYS A 3 -25.58 45.93 -36.19
CA LYS A 3 -25.92 46.67 -34.97
C LYS A 3 -27.37 47.12 -35.06
N THR A 4 -28.21 46.66 -34.14
CA THR A 4 -29.59 47.17 -33.98
C THR A 4 -29.73 47.87 -32.64
N LYS A 5 -30.77 48.70 -32.47
CA LYS A 5 -31.00 49.51 -31.25
C LYS A 5 -31.08 48.70 -29.93
N SER A 6 -31.15 47.35 -29.97
CA SER A 6 -31.18 46.49 -28.78
C SER A 6 -30.01 45.52 -28.63
N GLY A 7 -29.04 45.48 -29.55
CA GLY A 7 -27.88 44.60 -29.43
C GLY A 7 -27.17 44.27 -30.74
N ILE A 8 -26.08 43.52 -30.61
CA ILE A 8 -25.28 43.00 -31.72
C ILE A 8 -25.77 41.59 -32.03
N THR A 9 -26.26 41.36 -33.24
CA THR A 9 -26.68 40.01 -33.70
C THR A 9 -25.60 39.40 -34.59
N LYS A 10 -25.17 38.18 -34.26
CA LYS A 10 -24.25 37.39 -35.09
C LYS A 10 -25.07 36.74 -36.20
N VAL A 11 -24.91 37.22 -37.43
CA VAL A 11 -25.58 36.68 -38.63
C VAL A 11 -24.56 35.86 -39.40
N TYR A 12 -24.89 34.62 -39.70
CA TYR A 12 -24.04 33.74 -40.49
C TYR A 12 -24.16 34.07 -41.98
N PHE A 13 -23.07 33.89 -42.74
CA PHE A 13 -23.03 34.28 -44.16
C PHE A 13 -24.08 33.53 -45.01
N ALA A 14 -24.43 32.30 -44.60
CA ALA A 14 -25.47 31.47 -45.20
C ALA A 14 -26.90 32.04 -45.05
N GLU A 15 -27.12 32.98 -44.12
CA GLU A 15 -28.42 33.62 -43.88
C GLU A 15 -28.60 34.95 -44.63
N LEU A 16 -27.58 35.38 -45.39
CA LEU A 16 -27.67 36.59 -46.21
C LEU A 16 -28.59 36.39 -47.43
N PRO A 17 -29.21 37.44 -47.99
CA PRO A 17 -29.98 37.35 -49.23
C PRO A 17 -29.16 36.73 -50.38
N LYS A 18 -29.80 35.97 -51.27
CA LYS A 18 -29.14 35.27 -52.38
C LYS A 18 -28.31 36.19 -53.27
N GLU A 19 -28.80 37.40 -53.52
CA GLU A 19 -28.10 38.43 -54.30
C GLU A 19 -26.72 38.78 -53.70
N ILE A 20 -26.60 38.77 -52.38
CA ILE A 20 -25.33 39.01 -51.69
C ILE A 20 -24.47 37.75 -51.76
N GLN A 21 -25.06 36.56 -51.55
CA GLN A 21 -24.35 35.28 -51.64
C GLN A 21 -23.71 35.08 -53.04
N GLU A 22 -24.44 35.39 -54.11
CA GLU A 22 -23.99 35.26 -55.50
C GLU A 22 -22.85 36.23 -55.86
N ARG A 23 -22.89 37.48 -55.37
CA ARG A 23 -21.81 38.46 -55.56
C ARG A 23 -20.48 38.00 -54.95
N PHE A 24 -20.54 37.16 -53.93
CA PHE A 24 -19.38 36.55 -53.28
C PHE A 24 -19.12 35.10 -53.74
N HIS A 25 -19.82 34.64 -54.78
CA HIS A 25 -19.68 33.28 -55.34
C HIS A 25 -19.85 32.17 -54.30
N TYR A 26 -20.75 32.39 -53.33
CA TYR A 26 -20.98 31.44 -52.24
C TYR A 26 -21.70 30.19 -52.76
N ASP A 27 -21.05 29.03 -52.59
CA ASP A 27 -21.60 27.72 -52.93
C ASP A 27 -22.07 27.02 -51.66
N GLN A 28 -23.39 26.94 -51.50
CA GLN A 28 -24.02 26.40 -50.31
C GLN A 28 -23.72 24.89 -50.11
N GLN A 29 -23.52 24.13 -51.19
CA GLN A 29 -23.17 22.71 -51.10
C GLN A 29 -21.73 22.53 -50.64
N LYS A 30 -20.78 23.30 -51.20
CA LYS A 30 -19.37 23.29 -50.74
C LYS A 30 -19.24 23.75 -49.29
N ALA A 31 -19.98 24.79 -48.90
CA ALA A 31 -19.94 25.30 -47.52
C ALA A 31 -20.52 24.28 -46.52
N GLY A 32 -21.59 23.57 -46.90
CA GLY A 32 -22.16 22.47 -46.11
C GLY A 32 -21.18 21.31 -45.95
N ALA A 33 -20.55 20.88 -47.05
CA ALA A 33 -19.53 19.83 -47.03
C ALA A 33 -18.33 20.20 -46.15
N TYR A 34 -17.80 21.42 -46.30
CA TYR A 34 -16.68 21.91 -45.48
C TYR A 34 -17.04 21.98 -43.99
N SER A 35 -18.24 22.46 -43.66
CA SER A 35 -18.70 22.55 -42.27
C SER A 35 -18.86 21.17 -41.63
N ALA A 36 -19.38 20.18 -42.38
CA ALA A 36 -19.49 18.81 -41.94
C ALA A 36 -18.11 18.17 -41.71
N GLU A 37 -17.15 18.42 -42.59
CA GLU A 37 -15.77 17.94 -42.46
C GLU A 37 -15.06 18.56 -41.23
N GLN A 38 -15.22 19.87 -41.01
CA GLN A 38 -14.69 20.56 -39.83
C GLN A 38 -15.29 20.00 -38.53
N ALA A 39 -16.60 19.76 -38.49
CA ALA A 39 -17.29 19.17 -37.34
C ALA A 39 -16.81 17.74 -37.06
N ALA A 40 -16.61 16.93 -38.11
CA ALA A 40 -16.08 15.58 -38.00
C ALA A 40 -14.63 15.58 -37.46
N ASN A 41 -13.77 16.45 -38.00
CA ASN A 41 -12.38 16.59 -37.56
C ASN A 41 -12.27 17.04 -36.10
N TYR A 42 -13.10 18.01 -35.69
CA TYR A 42 -13.14 18.46 -34.30
C TYR A 42 -13.59 17.34 -33.36
N THR A 43 -14.62 16.57 -33.75
CA THR A 43 -15.12 15.43 -32.97
C THR A 43 -14.06 14.33 -32.85
N ALA A 44 -13.34 14.03 -33.94
CA ALA A 44 -12.25 13.05 -33.94
C ALA A 44 -11.11 13.48 -33.02
N TYR A 45 -10.72 14.76 -33.07
CA TYR A 45 -9.68 15.32 -32.20
C TYR A 45 -10.07 15.28 -30.72
N GLN A 46 -11.32 15.65 -30.39
CA GLN A 46 -11.84 15.57 -29.02
C GLN A 46 -11.82 14.13 -28.50
N LYS A 47 -12.25 13.19 -29.33
CA LYS A 47 -12.21 11.76 -28.98
C LYS A 47 -10.78 11.27 -28.75
N GLN A 48 -9.85 11.63 -29.63
CA GLN A 48 -8.44 11.29 -29.48
C GLN A 48 -7.83 11.86 -28.19
N GLN A 49 -8.17 13.09 -27.82
CA GLN A 49 -7.74 13.66 -26.54
C GLN A 49 -8.32 12.92 -25.34
N GLN A 50 -9.61 12.57 -25.39
CA GLN A 50 -10.27 11.84 -24.31
C GLN A 50 -9.66 10.44 -24.13
N ASP A 51 -9.40 9.73 -25.23
CA ASP A 51 -8.77 8.41 -25.21
C ASP A 51 -7.34 8.50 -24.67
N ALA A 52 -6.55 9.49 -25.11
CA ALA A 52 -5.21 9.72 -24.58
C ALA A 52 -5.20 10.08 -23.08
N GLN A 53 -6.21 10.83 -22.60
CA GLN A 53 -6.34 11.15 -21.18
C GLN A 53 -6.67 9.89 -20.37
N ARG A 54 -7.60 9.06 -20.85
CA ARG A 54 -7.94 7.78 -20.21
C ARG A 54 -6.73 6.86 -20.13
N GLU A 55 -5.96 6.73 -21.21
CA GLU A 55 -4.73 5.92 -21.21
C GLU A 55 -3.71 6.42 -20.17
N ARG A 56 -3.57 7.74 -20.02
CA ARG A 56 -2.70 8.35 -18.99
C ARG A 56 -3.19 8.07 -17.59
N ASP A 57 -4.49 8.23 -17.35
CA ASP A 57 -5.10 7.98 -16.04
C ASP A 57 -4.98 6.50 -15.66
N ASP A 58 -5.20 5.58 -16.62
CA ASP A 58 -5.01 4.14 -16.43
C ASP A 58 -3.53 3.79 -16.15
N ALA A 59 -2.59 4.41 -16.86
CA ALA A 59 -1.16 4.23 -16.61
C ALA A 59 -0.75 4.76 -15.23
N ALA A 60 -1.26 5.93 -14.84
CA ALA A 60 -1.03 6.51 -13.52
C ALA A 60 -1.61 5.63 -12.41
N ALA A 61 -2.83 5.11 -12.58
CA ALA A 61 -3.45 4.20 -11.63
C ALA A 61 -2.64 2.91 -11.46
N LYS A 62 -2.15 2.31 -12.55
CA LYS A 62 -1.29 1.12 -12.50
C LYS A 62 0.03 1.41 -11.79
N ASN A 63 0.69 2.52 -12.10
CA ASN A 63 1.93 2.91 -11.44
C ASN A 63 1.72 3.15 -9.93
N ASN A 64 0.65 3.84 -9.56
CA ASN A 64 0.30 4.05 -8.16
C ASN A 64 0.02 2.73 -7.43
N ALA A 65 -0.68 1.78 -8.08
CA ALA A 65 -0.91 0.45 -7.51
C ALA A 65 0.39 -0.32 -7.28
N ILE A 66 1.34 -0.27 -8.24
CA ILE A 66 2.65 -0.91 -8.10
C ILE A 66 3.44 -0.28 -6.95
N LEU A 67 3.44 1.05 -6.83
CA LEU A 67 4.12 1.74 -5.73
C LEU A 67 3.51 1.37 -4.36
N ALA A 68 2.18 1.32 -4.27
CA ALA A 68 1.49 0.92 -3.05
C ALA A 68 1.81 -0.54 -2.66
N GLU A 69 1.86 -1.46 -3.63
CA GLU A 69 2.25 -2.85 -3.41
C GLU A 69 3.69 -2.97 -2.92
N GLN A 70 4.62 -2.23 -3.53
CA GLN A 70 6.01 -2.18 -3.08
C GLN A 70 6.15 -1.66 -1.64
N GLU A 71 5.41 -0.60 -1.29
CA GLU A 71 5.41 -0.06 0.06
C GLU A 71 4.81 -1.05 1.06
N ALA A 72 3.69 -1.69 0.71
CA ALA A 72 3.10 -2.74 1.54
C ALA A 72 4.05 -3.93 1.75
N ALA A 73 4.78 -4.34 0.72
CA ALA A 73 5.79 -5.40 0.81
C ALA A 73 6.95 -5.00 1.75
N LYS A 74 7.44 -3.76 1.66
CA LYS A 74 8.46 -3.23 2.58
C LYS A 74 7.96 -3.21 4.03
N ASN A 75 6.77 -2.69 4.25
CA ASN A 75 6.13 -2.62 5.57
C ASN A 75 5.94 -4.02 6.16
N ARG A 76 5.53 -4.99 5.34
CA ARG A 76 5.40 -6.39 5.76
C ARG A 76 6.73 -6.98 6.20
N THR A 77 7.80 -6.76 5.44
CA THR A 77 9.14 -7.25 5.79
C THR A 77 9.66 -6.61 7.07
N GLN A 78 9.45 -5.30 7.26
CA GLN A 78 9.81 -4.61 8.49
C GLN A 78 9.03 -5.14 9.71
N ALA A 79 7.73 -5.38 9.57
CA ALA A 79 6.92 -5.96 10.63
C ALA A 79 7.38 -7.38 11.01
N LEU A 80 7.72 -8.21 10.01
CA LEU A 80 8.28 -9.55 10.24
C LEU A 80 9.62 -9.48 10.97
N GLN A 81 10.50 -8.53 10.60
CA GLN A 81 11.78 -8.32 11.27
C GLN A 81 11.57 -7.92 12.73
N ALA A 82 10.70 -6.94 12.99
CA ALA A 82 10.42 -6.48 14.36
C ALA A 82 9.85 -7.60 15.22
N ARG A 83 8.94 -8.42 14.67
CA ARG A 83 8.39 -9.59 15.38
C ARG A 83 9.44 -10.66 15.65
N TYR A 84 10.35 -10.90 14.72
CA TYR A 84 11.47 -11.81 14.92
C TYR A 84 12.36 -11.36 16.08
N ASP A 85 12.72 -10.07 16.11
CA ASP A 85 13.56 -9.48 17.16
C ASP A 85 12.87 -9.52 18.53
N GLU A 86 11.56 -9.30 18.57
CA GLU A 86 10.75 -9.43 19.79
C GLU A 86 10.74 -10.86 20.32
N LEU A 87 10.49 -11.85 19.44
CA LEU A 87 10.49 -13.27 19.82
C LEU A 87 11.87 -13.72 20.29
N GLN A 88 12.95 -13.18 19.72
CA GLN A 88 14.30 -13.44 20.18
C GLN A 88 14.52 -12.93 21.61
N LYS A 89 14.09 -11.70 21.93
CA LYS A 89 14.15 -11.16 23.29
C LYS A 89 13.33 -11.99 24.28
N GLN A 90 12.13 -12.39 23.89
CA GLN A 90 11.27 -13.24 24.71
C GLN A 90 11.93 -14.60 24.99
N GLU A 91 12.57 -15.21 24.00
CA GLU A 91 13.35 -16.43 24.21
C GLU A 91 14.49 -16.21 25.22
N ASP A 92 15.27 -15.15 25.08
CA ASP A 92 16.39 -14.86 25.98
C ASP A 92 15.92 -14.64 27.43
N ASP A 93 14.81 -13.91 27.61
CA ASP A 93 14.20 -13.70 28.92
C ASP A 93 13.67 -15.00 29.53
N LEU A 94 13.03 -15.87 28.73
CA LEU A 94 12.59 -17.18 29.18
C LEU A 94 13.76 -18.08 29.57
N LEU A 95 14.86 -18.05 28.82
CA LEU A 95 16.07 -18.80 29.15
C LEU A 95 16.67 -18.32 30.48
N ARG A 96 16.67 -17.00 30.73
CA ARG A 96 17.09 -16.43 32.02
C ARG A 96 16.20 -16.93 33.16
N GLN A 97 14.88 -16.84 33.03
CA GLN A 97 13.92 -17.28 34.05
C GLN A 97 14.02 -18.79 34.33
N ILE A 98 14.20 -19.60 33.29
CA ILE A 98 14.43 -21.05 33.44
C ILE A 98 15.76 -21.30 34.17
N GLY A 99 16.79 -20.50 33.88
CA GLY A 99 18.07 -20.54 34.58
C GLY A 99 17.93 -20.26 36.07
N GLU A 100 17.20 -19.21 36.44
CA GLU A 100 16.89 -18.83 37.83
C GLU A 100 16.07 -19.90 38.55
N ALA A 101 15.00 -20.39 37.92
CA ALA A 101 14.13 -21.42 38.47
C ALA A 101 14.84 -22.78 38.69
N LYS A 102 15.93 -23.03 37.95
CA LYS A 102 16.79 -24.21 38.14
C LYS A 102 17.78 -24.05 39.30
N GLN A 103 18.11 -22.83 39.72
CA GLN A 103 19.03 -22.62 40.84
C GLN A 103 18.43 -23.18 42.15
N PRO A 104 19.27 -23.73 43.05
CA PRO A 104 18.82 -24.10 44.38
C PRO A 104 18.39 -22.84 45.16
N GLY A 105 17.46 -23.00 46.11
CA GLY A 105 17.05 -21.90 46.98
C GLY A 105 18.15 -21.51 47.98
N PRO A 106 17.87 -20.54 48.86
CA PRO A 106 18.84 -20.04 49.84
C PRO A 106 19.48 -21.18 50.64
N ALA A 107 20.80 -21.09 50.82
CA ALA A 107 21.55 -22.06 51.58
C ALA A 107 21.35 -21.85 53.08
N TYR A 108 21.27 -22.94 53.84
CA TYR A 108 21.22 -22.93 55.30
C TYR A 108 22.06 -24.09 55.85
N TYR A 109 22.56 -23.93 57.06
CA TYR A 109 23.22 -25.02 57.78
C TYR A 109 22.18 -25.85 58.54
N GLY A 110 22.30 -27.17 58.47
CA GLY A 110 21.41 -28.12 59.14
C GLY A 110 22.03 -29.51 59.33
N GLY A 111 21.20 -30.48 59.70
CA GLY A 111 21.62 -31.87 59.96
C GLY A 111 22.03 -32.14 61.40
N LYS A 112 22.47 -33.38 61.69
CA LYS A 112 22.70 -33.93 63.06
C LYS A 112 23.67 -33.10 63.93
N ASN A 113 24.52 -32.27 63.33
CA ASN A 113 25.51 -31.44 64.00
C ASN A 113 25.57 -30.00 63.45
N ASN A 114 24.56 -29.57 62.70
CA ASN A 114 24.49 -28.26 62.06
C ASN A 114 25.71 -27.91 61.17
N ARG A 115 26.40 -28.90 60.60
CA ARG A 115 27.57 -28.71 59.73
C ARG A 115 27.30 -28.97 58.25
N THR A 116 26.10 -29.46 57.90
CA THR A 116 25.76 -29.76 56.51
C THR A 116 25.13 -28.53 55.86
N LEU A 117 25.70 -28.09 54.73
CA LEU A 117 25.10 -27.06 53.89
C LEU A 117 23.94 -27.69 53.10
N LEU A 118 22.73 -27.20 53.33
CA LEU A 118 21.50 -27.61 52.66
C LEU A 118 20.89 -26.40 51.95
N HIS A 119 19.94 -26.65 51.06
CA HIS A 119 19.26 -25.61 50.31
C HIS A 119 17.75 -25.70 50.49
N HIS A 120 17.10 -24.56 50.67
CA HIS A 120 15.65 -24.49 50.61
C HIS A 120 15.18 -24.81 49.17
N PRO A 121 13.97 -25.38 48.99
CA PRO A 121 13.40 -25.56 47.68
C PRO A 121 13.19 -24.21 47.00
N ASN A 122 13.61 -24.07 45.75
CA ASN A 122 13.34 -22.86 44.97
C ASN A 122 11.84 -22.83 44.59
N PRO A 123 11.07 -21.81 45.04
CA PRO A 123 9.65 -21.71 44.75
C PRO A 123 9.34 -21.59 43.25
N GLN A 124 10.29 -21.07 42.45
CA GLN A 124 10.13 -20.94 41.00
C GLN A 124 10.27 -22.28 40.27
N LYS A 125 10.82 -23.31 40.91
CA LYS A 125 11.05 -24.63 40.30
C LYS A 125 9.75 -25.28 39.80
N SER A 126 8.63 -25.01 40.46
CA SER A 126 7.30 -25.50 40.05
C SER A 126 6.83 -24.91 38.71
N GLN A 127 7.37 -23.75 38.31
CA GLN A 127 7.01 -23.05 37.07
C GLN A 127 7.79 -23.58 35.86
N LEU A 128 8.84 -24.39 36.07
CA LEU A 128 9.70 -24.89 34.99
C LEU A 128 8.95 -25.57 33.83
N PRO A 129 7.93 -26.43 34.05
CA PRO A 129 7.21 -27.05 32.93
C PRO A 129 6.49 -26.02 32.06
N LEU A 130 5.87 -25.01 32.68
CA LEU A 130 5.17 -23.95 31.97
C LEU A 130 6.15 -23.08 31.17
N LEU A 131 7.26 -22.67 31.78
CA LEU A 131 8.30 -21.88 31.12
C LEU A 131 8.92 -22.64 29.93
N GLN A 132 9.14 -23.95 30.05
CA GLN A 132 9.66 -24.79 28.97
C GLN A 132 8.66 -24.94 27.82
N SER A 133 7.36 -25.09 28.12
CA SER A 133 6.31 -25.09 27.10
C SER A 133 6.33 -23.77 26.33
N HIS A 134 6.31 -22.64 27.04
CA HIS A 134 6.30 -21.32 26.42
C HIS A 134 7.57 -21.09 25.56
N LEU A 135 8.74 -21.51 26.04
CA LEU A 135 9.98 -21.46 25.26
C LEU A 135 9.86 -22.24 23.94
N SER A 136 9.22 -23.41 23.96
CA SER A 136 9.01 -24.21 22.76
C SER A 136 8.08 -23.52 21.75
N ASP A 137 7.02 -22.87 22.24
CA ASP A 137 6.07 -22.11 21.44
C ASP A 137 6.74 -20.89 20.78
N VAL A 138 7.50 -20.11 21.56
CA VAL A 138 8.26 -18.94 21.07
C VAL A 138 9.27 -19.35 20.00
N ARG A 139 10.01 -20.45 20.22
CA ARG A 139 10.97 -20.98 19.23
C ARG A 139 10.30 -21.41 17.94
N ARG A 140 9.13 -22.05 18.05
CA ARG A 140 8.33 -22.46 16.89
C ARG A 140 7.88 -21.24 16.11
N GLU A 141 7.29 -20.25 16.78
CA GLU A 141 6.84 -19.03 16.12
C GLU A 141 7.99 -18.27 15.48
N ARG A 142 9.13 -18.12 16.16
CA ARG A 142 10.31 -17.46 15.61
C ARG A 142 10.81 -18.14 14.33
N THR A 143 10.78 -19.47 14.31
CA THR A 143 11.16 -20.25 13.12
C THR A 143 10.20 -19.99 11.96
N GLU A 144 8.90 -19.92 12.22
CA GLU A 144 7.90 -19.61 11.20
C GLU A 144 8.03 -18.17 10.68
N VAL A 145 8.24 -17.19 11.57
CA VAL A 145 8.47 -15.78 11.18
C VAL A 145 9.75 -15.67 10.34
N ARG A 146 10.82 -16.37 10.70
CA ARG A 146 12.05 -16.43 9.90
C ARG A 146 11.80 -16.98 8.49
N LYS A 147 11.04 -18.07 8.36
CA LYS A 147 10.66 -18.61 7.03
C LYS A 147 9.86 -17.59 6.21
N GLN A 148 8.95 -16.86 6.84
CA GLN A 148 8.17 -15.82 6.17
C GLN A 148 9.07 -14.65 5.71
N LEU A 149 10.05 -14.26 6.54
CA LEU A 149 11.02 -13.23 6.21
C LEU A 149 11.91 -13.65 5.03
N GLU A 150 12.43 -14.88 5.05
CA GLU A 150 13.21 -15.44 3.93
C GLU A 150 12.38 -15.51 2.64
N LYS A 151 11.08 -15.84 2.74
CA LYS A 151 10.17 -15.84 1.58
C LYS A 151 9.88 -14.43 1.06
N ALA A 152 9.81 -13.42 1.94
CA ALA A 152 9.55 -12.04 1.54
C ALA A 152 10.78 -11.34 0.92
N GLN A 153 11.98 -11.90 1.13
CA GLN A 153 13.25 -11.37 0.61
C GLN A 153 13.74 -12.04 -0.67
N ARG A 154 13.13 -13.17 -1.08
CA ARG A 154 13.42 -13.88 -2.33
C ARG A 154 12.59 -13.32 -3.47
#